data_AF-A0A1F9FVR2-F1
#
_entry.id   AF-A0A1F9FVR2-F1
#
_cell.length_a   1.000
_cell.length_b   1.000
_cell.length_c   1.000
_cell.angle_alpha   90.00
_cell.angle_beta   90.00
_cell.angle_gamma   90.00
#
_symmetry.space_group_name_H-M   'P 1'
#
loop_
_entity.id
_entity.type
_entity.pdbx_description
1 polymer ?
#
loop_
_entity_poly.entity_id
_entity_poly.type
_entity_poly.pdbx_seq_one_letter_code
_entity_poly.pdbx_strand_id
1 'polypeptide(L)'
;MSLRDALIKAGVVSKKDIEREKVRKQHVKPSEHMQKDQLRIMCDACNKTAPDVERYQHRVGIIAGKQWLCLQCADQYQINDEVRQTAQSSHAKSGMFQRRYGRTKRMPTTK
;
A
#
# COMPACT_ATOMS: atom_id res chain seq x y z
N MET A 1 -10.88 36.20 35.45
CA MET A 1 -10.65 36.25 34.00
C MET A 1 -9.27 36.85 33.77
N SER A 2 -8.34 36.11 33.18
CA SER A 2 -7.00 36.62 32.87
C SER A 2 -7.04 37.51 31.63
N LEU A 3 -6.17 38.53 31.54
CA LEU A 3 -6.00 39.36 30.34
C LEU A 3 -5.79 38.50 29.09
N ARG A 4 -5.08 37.37 29.25
CA ARG A 4 -4.84 36.40 28.18
C ARG A 4 -6.13 35.79 27.64
N ASP A 5 -7.08 35.47 28.52
CA ASP A 5 -8.35 34.86 28.14
C ASP A 5 -9.27 35.87 27.43
N ALA A 6 -9.20 37.15 27.83
CA ALA A 6 -9.93 38.23 27.16
C ALA A 6 -9.42 38.45 25.73
N LEU A 7 -8.11 38.36 25.51
CA LEU A 7 -7.49 38.50 24.18
C LEU A 7 -7.86 37.34 23.25
N ILE A 8 -7.90 36.11 23.76
CA ILE A 8 -8.36 34.93 23.00
C ILE A 8 -9.85 35.07 22.65
N LYS A 9 -10.69 35.50 23.62
CA LYS A 9 -12.12 35.70 23.41
C LYS A 9 -12.43 36.85 22.42
N ALA A 10 -11.56 37.85 22.33
CA ALA A 10 -11.62 38.95 21.37
C ALA A 10 -11.10 38.58 19.97
N GLY A 11 -10.68 37.32 19.74
CA GLY A 11 -10.24 36.84 18.42
C GLY A 11 -8.84 37.30 18.01
N VAL A 12 -8.02 37.78 18.96
CA VAL A 12 -6.64 38.20 18.67
C VAL A 12 -5.75 36.95 18.57
N VAL A 13 -5.59 36.44 17.35
CA VAL A 13 -4.70 35.31 17.07
C VAL A 13 -3.30 35.82 16.76
N SER A 14 -2.28 35.24 17.41
CA SER A 14 -0.88 35.57 17.16
C SER A 14 -0.47 35.15 15.75
N LYS A 15 0.33 35.98 15.06
CA LYS A 15 0.87 35.68 13.71
C LYS A 15 1.60 34.33 13.67
N LYS A 16 2.27 33.95 14.75
CA LYS A 16 2.97 32.66 14.88
C LYS A 16 2.04 31.46 14.87
N ASP A 17 0.83 31.61 15.41
CA ASP A 17 -0.16 30.52 15.44
C ASP A 17 -0.82 30.35 14.07
N ILE A 18 -1.04 31.46 13.35
CA ILE A 18 -1.52 31.45 11.95
C ILE A 18 -0.52 30.75 11.03
N GLU A 19 0.78 31.03 11.18
CA GLU A 19 1.84 30.38 10.40
C GLU A 19 1.93 28.87 10.70
N ARG A 20 1.88 28.48 11.98
CA ARG A 20 1.84 27.06 12.37
C ARG A 20 0.65 26.32 11.80
N GLU A 21 -0.52 26.94 11.77
CA GLU A 21 -1.73 26.32 11.24
C GLU A 21 -1.67 26.16 9.71
N LYS A 22 -1.07 27.14 9.01
CA LYS A 22 -0.82 27.05 7.55
C LYS A 22 0.14 25.90 7.20
N VAL A 23 1.23 25.74 7.95
CA VAL A 23 2.18 24.62 7.75
C VAL A 23 1.51 23.27 7.98
N ARG A 24 0.69 23.14 9.04
CA ARG A 24 -0.08 21.91 9.30
C ARG A 24 -1.03 21.58 8.15
N LYS A 25 -1.74 22.57 7.61
CA LYS A 25 -2.69 22.38 6.49
C LYS A 25 -1.99 22.01 5.17
N GLN A 26 -0.73 22.39 4.97
CA GLN A 26 0.06 21.96 3.81
C GLN A 26 0.51 20.50 3.92
N HIS A 27 0.91 20.03 5.10
CA HIS A 27 1.39 18.66 5.29
C HIS A 27 0.30 17.60 5.42
N VAL A 28 -0.95 17.99 5.67
CA VAL A 28 -2.07 17.06 5.86
C VAL A 28 -2.83 16.78 4.56
N LYS A 29 -2.55 17.48 3.46
CA LYS A 29 -3.15 17.13 2.16
C LYS A 29 -2.57 15.80 1.69
N PRO A 30 -3.33 14.70 1.66
CA PRO A 30 -2.89 13.50 0.97
C PRO A 30 -2.76 13.90 -0.50
N SER A 31 -1.58 13.73 -1.10
CA SER A 31 -1.47 13.95 -2.54
C SER A 31 -2.44 13.01 -3.25
N GLU A 32 -3.13 13.46 -4.30
CA GLU A 32 -4.00 12.59 -5.12
C GLU A 32 -3.26 11.34 -5.64
N HIS A 33 -1.92 11.42 -5.73
CA HIS A 33 -1.04 10.29 -6.05
C HIS A 33 -0.97 9.22 -4.95
N MET A 34 -1.07 9.57 -3.66
CA MET A 34 -0.98 8.59 -2.56
C MET A 34 -2.14 7.59 -2.51
N GLN A 35 -3.30 7.91 -3.08
CA GLN A 35 -4.46 6.99 -3.06
C GLN A 35 -4.41 5.93 -4.17
N LYS A 36 -3.79 6.22 -5.32
CA LYS A 36 -3.70 5.26 -6.44
C LYS A 36 -2.63 4.19 -6.22
N ASP A 37 -1.64 4.48 -5.38
CA ASP A 37 -0.49 3.61 -5.10
C ASP A 37 -0.54 2.92 -3.73
N GLN A 38 -1.74 2.66 -3.17
CA GLN A 38 -1.82 1.84 -1.95
C GLN A 38 -1.40 0.39 -2.27
N LEU A 39 -0.11 0.12 -2.10
CA LEU A 39 0.47 -1.20 -2.24
C LEU A 39 -0.20 -2.15 -1.26
N ARG A 40 -0.85 -3.18 -1.79
CA ARG A 40 -1.42 -4.23 -0.94
C ARG A 40 -0.32 -5.18 -0.51
N ILE A 41 -0.01 -5.17 0.79
CA ILE A 41 1.10 -5.94 1.39
C ILE A 41 0.62 -7.15 2.21
N MET A 42 -0.69 -7.33 2.40
CA MET A 42 -1.23 -8.43 3.20
C MET A 42 -1.68 -9.58 2.31
N CYS A 43 -1.25 -10.80 2.63
CA CYS A 43 -1.65 -12.01 1.94
C CYS A 43 -2.97 -12.57 2.48
N ASP A 44 -3.95 -12.82 1.61
CA ASP A 44 -5.27 -13.36 1.97
C ASP A 44 -5.22 -14.85 2.40
N ALA A 45 -4.16 -15.58 2.02
CA ALA A 45 -3.98 -16.99 2.40
C ALA A 45 -3.45 -17.15 3.82
N CYS A 46 -2.32 -16.52 4.13
CA CYS A 46 -1.66 -16.66 5.42
C CYS A 46 -1.91 -15.49 6.40
N ASN A 47 -2.59 -14.43 5.96
CA ASN A 47 -2.84 -13.20 6.73
C ASN A 47 -1.57 -12.51 7.26
N LYS A 48 -0.42 -12.78 6.64
CA LYS A 48 0.85 -12.13 6.96
C LYS A 48 1.10 -10.98 6.01
N THR A 49 1.76 -9.95 6.53
CA THR A 49 2.33 -8.88 5.73
C THR A 49 3.59 -9.38 5.05
N ALA A 50 3.68 -9.21 3.73
CA ALA A 50 4.83 -9.61 2.95
C ALA A 50 5.09 -8.59 1.81
N PRO A 51 6.37 -8.33 1.47
CA PRO A 51 6.75 -7.32 0.49
C PRO A 51 6.57 -7.76 -0.97
N ASP A 52 6.14 -9.00 -1.19
CA ASP A 52 6.05 -9.75 -2.44
C ASP A 52 4.61 -10.14 -2.81
N VAL A 53 3.60 -9.49 -2.21
CA VAL A 53 2.18 -9.80 -2.44
C VAL A 53 1.71 -9.30 -3.81
N GLU A 54 1.13 -10.22 -4.58
CA GLU A 54 0.56 -9.95 -5.90
C GLU A 54 -0.84 -10.53 -6.04
N ARG A 55 -1.59 -10.03 -7.02
CA ARG A 55 -2.93 -10.49 -7.34
C ARG A 55 -2.87 -11.63 -8.36
N TYR A 56 -3.50 -12.75 -8.02
CA TYR A 56 -3.62 -13.94 -8.86
C TYR A 56 -5.09 -14.24 -9.17
N GLN A 57 -5.38 -14.49 -10.44
CA GLN A 57 -6.69 -14.98 -10.87
C GLN A 57 -6.65 -16.51 -11.04
N HIS A 58 -6.60 -17.24 -9.92
CA HIS A 58 -6.55 -18.70 -9.93
C HIS A 58 -7.93 -19.34 -9.73
N ARG A 59 -8.02 -20.64 -10.02
CA ARG A 59 -9.23 -21.47 -9.82
C ARG A 59 -9.09 -22.53 -8.73
N VAL A 60 -7.99 -22.50 -7.96
CA VAL A 60 -7.75 -23.43 -6.83
C VAL A 60 -8.84 -23.29 -5.77
N GLY A 61 -9.57 -24.38 -5.50
CA GLY A 61 -10.72 -24.38 -4.61
C GLY A 61 -10.40 -24.17 -3.12
N ILE A 62 -9.25 -24.65 -2.65
CA ILE A 62 -8.84 -24.56 -1.22
C ILE A 62 -8.74 -23.11 -0.74
N ILE A 63 -8.40 -22.20 -1.65
CA ILE A 63 -8.23 -20.77 -1.40
C ILE A 63 -9.20 -19.95 -2.26
N ALA A 64 -10.39 -20.49 -2.54
CA ALA A 64 -11.41 -19.80 -3.30
C ALA A 64 -11.69 -18.40 -2.71
N GLY A 65 -11.69 -17.39 -3.58
CA GLY A 65 -11.89 -15.98 -3.20
C GLY A 65 -10.63 -15.24 -2.73
N LYS A 66 -9.51 -15.92 -2.46
CA LYS A 66 -8.26 -15.30 -1.98
C LYS A 66 -7.36 -14.93 -3.15
N GLN A 67 -7.42 -13.68 -3.61
CA GLN A 67 -6.70 -13.26 -4.81
C GLN A 67 -5.34 -12.65 -4.52
N TRP A 68 -5.10 -12.10 -3.32
CA TRP A 68 -3.83 -11.46 -2.98
C TRP A 68 -2.93 -12.41 -2.22
N LEU A 69 -1.86 -12.87 -2.86
CA LEU A 69 -1.00 -13.92 -2.35
C LEU A 69 0.46 -13.50 -2.35
N CYS A 70 1.19 -13.84 -1.29
CA CYS A 70 2.66 -13.79 -1.31
C CYS A 70 3.22 -14.97 -2.12
N LEU A 71 4.49 -14.89 -2.53
CA LEU A 71 5.18 -15.92 -3.30
C LEU A 71 5.08 -17.29 -2.62
N GLN A 72 5.30 -17.34 -1.31
CA GLN A 72 5.27 -18.59 -0.54
C GLN A 72 3.90 -19.27 -0.62
N CYS A 73 2.81 -18.51 -0.47
CA CYS A 73 1.46 -19.06 -0.58
C CYS A 73 1.14 -19.45 -2.02
N ALA A 74 1.53 -18.61 -2.99
CA ALA A 74 1.32 -18.91 -4.40
C ALA A 74 2.05 -20.21 -4.82
N ASP A 75 3.26 -20.45 -4.30
CA ASP A 75 4.01 -21.68 -4.53
C ASP A 75 3.44 -22.88 -3.78
N GLN A 76 3.05 -22.70 -2.51
CA GLN A 76 2.44 -23.75 -1.70
C GLN A 76 1.14 -24.29 -2.32
N TYR A 77 0.32 -23.41 -2.88
CA TYR A 77 -0.92 -23.77 -3.57
C TYR A 77 -0.73 -24.02 -5.07
N GLN A 78 0.52 -24.13 -5.54
CA GLN A 78 0.87 -24.49 -6.92
C GLN A 78 0.17 -23.61 -7.98
N ILE A 79 0.08 -22.31 -7.71
CA ILE A 79 -0.58 -21.34 -8.58
C ILE A 79 0.42 -20.86 -9.64
N ASN A 80 0.13 -21.12 -10.91
CA ASN A 80 0.99 -20.65 -12.00
C ASN A 80 1.11 -19.12 -12.01
N ASP A 81 2.31 -18.62 -12.31
CA ASP A 81 2.54 -17.18 -12.37
C ASP A 81 1.92 -16.50 -13.61
N GLU A 82 1.49 -17.30 -14.60
CA GLU A 82 0.79 -16.83 -15.79
C GLU A 82 -0.52 -16.09 -15.45
N VAL A 83 -1.22 -16.57 -14.40
CA VAL A 83 -2.48 -15.98 -13.93
C VAL A 83 -2.26 -14.79 -12.99
N ARG A 84 -1.01 -14.35 -12.80
CA ARG A 84 -0.68 -13.11 -12.09
C ARG A 84 -1.12 -11.90 -12.91
N GLN A 85 -1.85 -11.01 -12.25
CA GLN A 85 -2.43 -9.80 -12.83
C GLN A 85 -1.62 -8.54 -12.51
N THR A 86 -0.89 -8.51 -11.39
CA THR A 86 -0.17 -7.33 -10.92
C THR A 86 1.34 -7.57 -10.81
N ALA A 87 2.10 -6.47 -10.83
CA ALA A 87 3.54 -6.42 -10.55
C ALA A 87 3.84 -5.23 -9.61
N GLN A 88 3.06 -5.11 -8.53
CA GLN A 88 3.10 -3.94 -7.65
C GLN A 88 4.18 -4.05 -6.57
N SER A 89 4.52 -5.27 -6.16
CA SER A 89 5.42 -5.54 -5.06
C SER A 89 6.82 -5.00 -5.31
N SER A 90 7.55 -4.70 -4.24
CA SER A 90 8.94 -4.25 -4.36
C SER A 90 9.80 -5.31 -5.06
N HIS A 91 9.51 -6.59 -4.81
CA HIS A 91 10.20 -7.72 -5.41
C HIS A 91 9.90 -7.85 -6.90
N ALA A 92 8.65 -7.60 -7.33
CA ALA A 92 8.30 -7.58 -8.75
C ALA A 92 8.98 -6.43 -9.49
N LYS A 93 9.01 -5.24 -8.88
CA LYS A 93 9.64 -4.06 -9.47
C LYS A 93 11.16 -4.17 -9.56
N SER A 94 11.81 -4.79 -8.58
CA SER A 94 13.27 -4.97 -8.55
C SER A 94 13.79 -6.17 -9.35
N GLY A 95 12.89 -7.00 -9.90
CA GLY A 95 13.28 -8.25 -10.57
C GLY A 95 13.70 -9.37 -9.62
N MET A 96 13.50 -9.21 -8.31
CA MET A 96 13.76 -10.25 -7.29
C MET A 96 12.56 -11.20 -7.10
N PHE A 97 11.48 -10.99 -7.83
CA PHE A 97 10.32 -11.87 -7.81
C PHE A 97 10.68 -13.21 -8.47
N GLN A 98 10.93 -14.23 -7.66
CA GLN A 98 11.32 -15.57 -8.12
C GLN A 98 10.40 -16.61 -7.52
N ARG A 99 9.69 -17.34 -8.37
CA ARG A 99 8.83 -18.47 -7.98
C ARG A 99 9.67 -19.73 -7.77
N ARG A 100 9.35 -20.51 -6.74
CA ARG A 100 9.85 -21.89 -6.59
C ARG A 100 9.02 -22.87 -7.41
N TYR A 101 7.74 -22.58 -7.60
CA TYR A 101 6.84 -23.40 -8.40
C TYR A 101 6.61 -22.77 -9.78
N GLY A 102 6.95 -23.52 -10.82
CA GLY A 102 6.71 -23.13 -12.22
C GLY A 102 7.59 -21.98 -12.71
N ARG A 103 7.27 -21.47 -13.89
CA ARG A 103 7.99 -20.34 -14.50
C ARG A 103 7.49 -19.03 -13.90
N THR A 104 8.42 -18.10 -13.65
CA THR A 104 8.07 -16.73 -13.28
C THR A 104 7.76 -15.92 -14.53
N LYS A 105 6.58 -15.29 -14.57
CA LYS A 105 6.17 -14.39 -15.66
C LYS A 105 6.99 -13.11 -15.59
N ARG A 106 7.61 -12.71 -16.70
CA ARG A 106 8.24 -11.39 -16.80
C ARG A 106 7.17 -10.36 -17.13
N MET A 107 6.84 -9.51 -16.16
CA MET A 107 5.95 -8.38 -16.38
C MET A 107 6.78 -7.19 -16.89
N PRO A 108 6.23 -6.36 -17.81
CA PRO A 108 6.90 -5.12 -18.18
C PRO A 108 6.95 -4.22 -16.96
N THR A 109 8.15 -3.79 -16.56
CA THR A 109 8.30 -2.77 -15.53
C THR A 109 7.86 -1.44 -16.13
N THR A 110 6.80 -0.85 -15.60
CA THR A 110 6.49 0.56 -15.85
C THR A 110 7.62 1.38 -15.23
N LYS A 111 8.57 1.80 -16.08
CA LYS A 111 9.61 2.76 -15.73
C LYS A 111 9.01 4.14 -15.52
#